data_AF-A0A926TFR4-F1
#
_entry.id   AF-A0A926TFR4-F1
#
_cell.length_a   1.000
_cell.length_b   1.000
_cell.length_c   1.000
_cell.angle_alpha   90.00
_cell.angle_beta   90.00
_cell.angle_gamma   90.00
#
_symmetry.space_group_name_H-M   'P 1'
#
loop_
_entity.id
_entity.type
_entity.pdbx_description
1 polymer ?
#
loop_
_entity_poly.entity_id
_entity_poly.type
_entity_poly.pdbx_seq_one_letter_code
_entity_poly.pdbx_strand_id
1 'polypeptide(L)' 'MTSPIWQPFTQMKTAPPPLKVVKGHGVLLELEDGRQILDCISSWWVT' A
#
# COMPACT_ATOMS: atom_id res chain seq x y z
N MET A 1 15.98 0.48 6.91
CA MET A 1 15.51 1.78 7.45
C MET A 1 14.34 1.49 8.39
N THR A 2 14.34 2.02 9.60
CA THR A 2 13.23 1.86 10.55
C THR A 2 12.21 2.97 10.30
N SER A 3 11.03 2.60 9.77
CA SER A 3 9.90 3.52 9.68
C SER A 3 9.38 3.85 11.08
N PRO A 4 9.02 5.12 11.39
CA PRO A 4 8.39 5.47 12.66
C PRO A 4 6.92 5.03 12.75
N ILE A 5 6.36 4.46 11.68
CA ILE A 5 4.95 4.05 11.59
C ILE A 5 4.79 2.61 12.11
N TRP A 6 3.93 2.42 13.10
CA TRP A 6 3.41 1.09 13.47
C TRP A 6 2.21 0.77 12.58
N GLN A 7 2.37 -0.21 11.70
CA GLN A 7 1.35 -0.56 10.70
C GLN A 7 0.24 -1.43 11.30
N PRO A 8 -1.04 -1.15 10.99
CA PRO A 8 -2.15 -1.97 11.45
C PRO A 8 -2.08 -3.36 10.80
N PHE A 9 -2.49 -4.39 11.55
CA PHE A 9 -2.57 -5.78 11.08
C PHE A 9 -1.29 -6.31 10.38
N THR A 10 -0.10 -5.78 10.70
CA THR A 10 1.17 -6.16 10.07
C THR A 10 2.19 -6.63 11.10
N GLN A 11 2.91 -7.72 10.81
CA GLN A 11 3.97 -8.22 11.69
C GLN A 11 5.25 -7.39 11.54
N MET A 12 5.51 -6.53 12.52
CA MET A 12 6.59 -5.52 12.47
C MET A 12 8.01 -6.10 12.37
N LYS A 13 8.24 -7.36 12.77
CA LYS A 13 9.59 -7.97 12.73
C LYS A 13 9.97 -8.58 11.38
N THR A 14 9.00 -9.16 10.67
CA THR A 14 9.28 -10.05 9.52
C THR A 14 8.53 -9.69 8.26
N ALA A 15 7.56 -8.78 8.31
CA ALA A 15 6.89 -8.31 7.11
C ALA A 15 7.90 -7.64 6.16
N PRO A 16 7.77 -7.84 4.84
CA PRO A 16 8.55 -7.07 3.87
C PRO A 16 8.20 -5.58 3.97
N PRO A 17 9.05 -4.69 3.42
CA PRO A 17 8.70 -3.29 3.30
C PRO A 17 7.36 -3.11 2.57
N PRO A 18 6.50 -2.18 3.03
CA PRO A 18 5.22 -1.92 2.38
C PRO A 18 5.44 -1.38 0.95
N LEU A 19 4.52 -1.70 0.05
CA LEU A 19 4.43 -1.04 -1.24
C LEU A 19 3.94 0.40 -1.03
N LYS A 20 4.70 1.38 -1.51
CA LYS A 20 4.30 2.78 -1.41
C LYS A 20 3.41 3.16 -2.60
N VAL A 21 2.15 3.41 -2.32
CA VAL A 21 1.19 4.00 -3.26
C VAL A 21 1.37 5.52 -3.25
N VAL A 22 1.46 6.15 -4.42
CA VAL A 22 1.64 7.60 -4.59
C VAL A 22 0.42 8.30 -5.18
N LYS A 23 -0.45 7.57 -5.88
CA LYS A 23 -1.68 8.10 -6.49
C LYS A 23 -2.73 7.00 -6.70
N GLY A 24 -4.00 7.37 -6.68
CA GLY A 24 -5.12 6.52 -7.12
C GLY A 24 -5.92 7.16 -8.26
N HIS A 25 -6.43 6.35 -9.19
CA HIS A 25 -7.35 6.79 -10.24
C HIS A 25 -8.32 5.67 -10.65
N GLY A 26 -9.61 5.88 -10.38
CA GLY A 26 -10.62 4.84 -10.58
C GLY A 26 -10.27 3.60 -9.75
N VAL A 27 -10.11 2.45 -10.42
CA VAL A 27 -9.74 1.17 -9.79
C VAL A 27 -8.23 0.93 -9.72
N LEU A 28 -7.39 1.88 -10.14
CA LEU A 28 -5.94 1.72 -10.21
C LEU A 28 -5.21 2.48 -9.10
N LEU A 29 -4.20 1.83 -8.52
CA LEU A 29 -3.20 2.42 -7.62
C LEU A 29 -1.85 2.49 -8.33
N GLU A 30 -1.20 3.66 -8.29
CA GLU A 30 0.13 3.90 -8.83
C GLU A 30 1.17 3.81 -7.69
N LEU A 31 2.20 2.99 -7.88
CA LEU A 31 3.30 2.83 -6.94
C LEU A 31 4.43 3.84 -7.20
N GLU A 32 5.29 4.09 -6.20
CA GLU A 32 6.48 4.96 -6.32
C GLU A 32 7.43 4.55 -7.47
N ASP A 33 7.45 3.26 -7.83
CA ASP A 33 8.26 2.73 -8.94
C ASP A 33 7.59 2.80 -10.33
N GLY A 34 6.41 3.42 -10.42
CA GLY A 34 5.65 3.61 -11.65
C GLY A 34 4.75 2.44 -12.05
N ARG A 35 4.76 1.32 -11.32
CA ARG A 35 3.81 0.22 -11.57
C ARG A 35 2.39 0.63 -11.21
N GLN A 36 1.42 0.07 -11.95
CA GLN A 36 0.00 0.19 -11.63
C GLN A 36 -0.55 -1.15 -11.15
N ILE A 37 -1.38 -1.10 -10.10
CA ILE A 37 -2.03 -2.27 -9.51
C ILE A 37 -3.54 -2.02 -9.47
N LEU A 38 -4.33 -3.05 -9.74
CA LEU A 38 -5.78 -3.02 -9.58
C LEU A 38 -6.17 -3.12 -8.10
N ASP A 39 -6.96 -2.17 -7.60
CA ASP A 39 -7.54 -2.20 -6.27
C ASP A 39 -8.79 -3.09 -6.24
N CYS A 40 -8.57 -4.38 -6.01
CA CYS A 40 -9.64 -5.38 -6.00
C CYS A 40 -10.48 -5.40 -4.71
N ILE A 41 -10.12 -4.60 -3.70
CA ILE A 41 -10.84 -4.57 -2.41
C ILE A 41 -11.33 -3.18 -2.03
N SER A 42 -11.24 -2.22 -2.94
CA SER A 42 -11.56 -0.82 -2.68
C SER A 42 -10.89 -0.35 -1.40
N SER A 43 -9.56 -0.47 -1.28
CA SER A 43 -8.76 0.12 -0.21
C SER A 43 -9.38 0.00 1.20
N TRP A 44 -9.74 -1.23 1.58
CA TRP A 44 -10.48 -1.57 2.81
C TRP A 44 -11.99 -1.29 2.73
N TRP A 45 -12.60 -1.67 1.61
CA TRP A 45 -14.04 -1.56 1.33
C TRP A 45 -14.56 -0.11 1.29
N VAL A 46 -13.68 0.87 1.10
CA VAL A 46 -13.95 2.31 1.03
C VAL A 46 -13.13 2.96 -0.09
N THR A 47 -13.67 3.97 -0.78
CA THR A 47 -12.91 4.69 -1.84
C THR A 47 -13.30 6.15 -1.87
#